data_AF-A0A2T1G4N8-F1
#
_entry.id   AF-A0A2T1G4N8-F1
#
_cell.length_a   1.000
_cell.length_b   1.000
_cell.length_c   1.000
_cell.angle_alpha   90.00
_cell.angle_beta   90.00
_cell.angle_gamma   90.00
#
_symmetry.space_group_name_H-M   'P 1'
#
loop_
_entity.id
_entity.type
_entity.pdbx_description
1 polymer ?
#
loop_
_entity_poly.entity_id
_entity_poly.type
_entity_poly.pdbx_seq_one_letter_code
_entity_poly.pdbx_strand_id
1 'polypeptide(L)' 'MQNPRQIAFLALREVHRRGAFADSALDRTFRNSQLSDLDRRLVTELVYGSVRRMRAIDFIID' A
#
# COMPACT_ATOMS: atom_id res chain seq x y z
N MET A 1 -8.32 -6.29 15.55
CA MET A 1 -7.18 -6.40 14.62
C MET A 1 -7.54 -5.68 13.33
N GLN A 2 -6.70 -4.75 12.86
CA GLN A 2 -6.95 -4.07 11.58
C GLN A 2 -6.61 -5.00 10.41
N ASN A 3 -7.42 -5.02 9.36
CA ASN A 3 -7.19 -5.89 8.21
C ASN A 3 -6.01 -5.35 7.37
N PRO A 4 -4.89 -6.08 7.24
CA PRO A 4 -3.71 -5.61 6.51
C PRO A 4 -4.01 -5.29 5.04
N ARG A 5 -4.90 -6.03 4.38
CA ARG A 5 -5.25 -5.76 2.98
C ARG A 5 -5.99 -4.43 2.84
N GLN A 6 -6.85 -4.09 3.81
CA GLN A 6 -7.54 -2.80 3.83
C GLN A 6 -6.56 -1.65 4.06
N ILE A 7 -5.57 -1.84 4.94
CA ILE A 7 -4.48 -0.88 5.16
C ILE A 7 -3.67 -0.68 3.87
N ALA A 8 -3.30 -1.76 3.18
CA ALA A 8 -2.58 -1.68 1.90
C ALA A 8 -3.39 -0.92 0.84
N PHE A 9 -4.70 -1.16 0.75
CA PHE A 9 -5.58 -0.41 -0.15
C PHE A 9 -5.61 1.09 0.16
N LEU A 10 -5.69 1.47 1.45
CA LEU A 10 -5.65 2.88 1.85
C LEU A 10 -4.32 3.53 1.48
N ALA A 11 -3.19 2.84 1.67
CA ALA A 11 -1.89 3.32 1.25
C ALA A 11 -1.79 3.49 -0.27
N LEU A 12 -2.25 2.51 -1.06
CA LEU A 12 -2.29 2.60 -2.53
C LEU A 12 -3.15 3.77 -3.02
N ARG A 13 -4.29 4.00 -2.35
CA ARG A 13 -5.16 5.15 -2.65
C ARG A 13 -4.47 6.48 -2.43
N GLU A 14 -3.65 6.58 -1.38
CA GLU A 14 -2.84 7.77 -1.10
C GLU A 14 -1.75 8.00 -2.13
N VAL A 15 -1.03 6.93 -2.54
CA VAL A 15 -0.04 6.98 -3.62
C VAL A 15 -0.69 7.48 -4.91
N HIS A 16 -1.82 6.88 -5.31
CA HIS A 16 -2.49 7.22 -6.57
C HIS A 16 -3.11 8.62 -6.56
N ARG A 17 -3.80 9.01 -5.47
CA ARG A 17 -4.54 10.30 -5.43
C ARG A 17 -3.67 11.50 -5.12
N ARG A 18 -2.61 11.33 -4.33
CA ARG A 18 -1.79 12.44 -3.84
C ARG A 18 -0.40 12.49 -4.47
N GLY A 19 -0.09 11.56 -5.38
CA GLY A 19 1.25 11.40 -5.94
C GLY A 19 2.32 11.11 -4.88
N ALA A 20 1.91 10.61 -3.71
CA ALA A 20 2.82 10.32 -2.62
C ALA A 20 3.70 9.12 -2.98
N PHE A 21 4.99 9.18 -2.63
CA PHE A 21 5.86 8.02 -2.75
C PHE A 21 5.34 6.88 -1.85
N ALA A 22 5.46 5.64 -2.32
CA ALA A 22 5.01 4.43 -1.62
C ALA A 22 5.53 4.41 -0.16
N ASP A 23 6.81 4.73 0.01
CA ASP A 23 7.52 4.84 1.28
C ASP A 23 6.77 5.80 2.23
N SER A 24 6.47 7.01 1.75
CA SER A 24 5.80 8.06 2.53
C SER A 24 4.34 7.75 2.87
N ALA A 25 3.66 6.94 2.03
CA ALA A 25 2.30 6.49 2.26
C ALA A 25 2.27 5.34 3.27
N LEU A 26 3.19 4.38 3.16
CA LEU A 26 3.39 3.30 4.12
C LEU A 26 3.70 3.86 5.51
N ASP A 27 4.63 4.81 5.61
CA ASP A 27 5.03 5.46 6.85
C ASP A 27 3.84 6.09 7.60
N ARG A 28 2.99 6.83 6.87
CA ARG A 28 1.77 7.43 7.42
C ARG A 28 0.77 6.38 7.88
N THR A 29 0.60 5.32 7.09
CA THR A 29 -0.38 4.28 7.40
C THR A 29 0.07 3.47 8.61
N PHE A 30 1.35 3.15 8.70
CA PHE A 30 1.99 2.42 9.80
C PHE A 30 2.04 3.17 11.11
N ARG A 31 2.13 4.51 11.10
CA ARG A 31 1.99 5.34 12.30
C ARG A 31 0.57 5.30 12.87
N ASN A 32 -0.44 5.16 12.00
CA ASN A 32 -1.85 5.20 12.36
C ASN A 32 -2.49 3.81 12.56
N SER A 33 -1.69 2.74 12.45
CA SER A 33 -2.18 1.35 12.50
C SER A 33 -1.46 0.52 13.57
N GLN A 34 -2.21 -0.22 14.38
CA GLN A 34 -1.66 -1.27 15.23
C GLN A 34 -1.64 -2.59 14.46
N LEU A 35 -0.57 -2.80 13.69
CA LEU A 35 -0.32 -4.03 12.93
C LEU A 35 0.82 -4.82 13.57
N SER A 36 0.69 -6.15 13.52
CA SER A 36 1.80 -7.06 13.82
C SER A 36 2.92 -6.90 12.79
N ASP A 37 4.12 -7.36 13.10
CA ASP A 37 5.24 -7.33 12.15
C ASP A 37 4.96 -8.13 10.88
N LEU A 38 4.23 -9.25 11.00
CA LEU A 38 3.82 -10.05 9.84
C LEU A 38 2.86 -9.26 8.94
N ASP A 39 1.87 -8.59 9.53
CA ASP A 39 0.92 -7.76 8.80
C ASP A 39 1.60 -6.55 8.14
N ARG A 40 2.58 -5.94 8.81
CA ARG A 40 3.40 -4.84 8.25
C ARG A 40 4.15 -5.30 7.01
N ARG A 41 4.80 -6.47 7.06
CA ARG A 41 5.50 -7.05 5.89
C ARG A 41 4.53 -7.31 4.74
N LEU A 42 3.35 -7.88 5.02
CA LEU A 42 2.33 -8.10 4.00
C LEU A 42 1.88 -6.78 3.35
N VAL A 43 1.62 -5.74 4.15
CA VAL A 43 1.23 -4.42 3.63
C VAL A 43 2.33 -3.83 2.74
N THR A 44 3.58 -3.89 3.18
CA THR A 44 4.74 -3.41 2.40
C THR A 44 4.82 -4.10 1.05
N GLU A 45 4.76 -5.43 1.00
CA GLU A 45 4.85 -6.20 -0.24
C GLU A 45 3.67 -5.91 -1.19
N LEU A 46 2.45 -5.78 -0.66
CA LEU A 46 1.30 -5.43 -1.47
C LEU A 46 1.45 -4.03 -2.08
N VAL A 47 1.83 -3.03 -1.28
CA VAL A 47 1.94 -1.65 -1.75
C VAL A 47 3.08 -1.52 -2.77
N TYR A 48 4.30 -1.95 -2.43
CA TYR A 48 5.42 -1.88 -3.37
C TYR A 48 5.22 -2.76 -4.60
N GLY A 49 4.67 -3.96 -4.42
CA GLY A 49 4.41 -4.91 -5.50
C GLY A 49 3.44 -4.33 -6.54
N SER A 50 2.35 -3.72 -6.08
CA SER A 50 1.37 -3.03 -6.92
C SER A 50 1.95 -1.78 -7.56
N VAL A 51 2.62 -0.90 -6.81
CA VAL A 51 3.20 0.34 -7.37
C VAL A 51 4.26 0.03 -8.43
N ARG A 52 5.13 -0.95 -8.20
CA ARG A 52 6.18 -1.37 -9.16
C ARG A 52 5.60 -1.90 -10.48
N ARG A 53 4.43 -2.53 -10.42
CA ARG A 53 3.76 -3.15 -11.58
C ARG A 53 2.58 -2.33 -12.10
N MET A 54 2.38 -1.12 -11.58
CA MET A 54 1.18 -0.31 -11.83
C MET A 54 0.88 -0.20 -13.32
N ARG A 55 1.85 0.19 -14.14
CA ARG A 55 1.66 0.29 -15.61
C ARG A 55 1.25 -1.02 -16.28
N ALA A 56 1.79 -2.14 -15.84
CA ALA A 56 1.43 -3.45 -16.38
C ALA A 56 0.05 -3.89 -15.92
N ILE A 57 -0.30 -3.60 -14.67
CA ILE A 57 -1.64 -3.85 -14.10
C ILE A 57 -2.68 -2.99 -14.82
N ASP A 58 -2.41 -1.70 -14.99
CA ASP A 58 -3.28 -0.76 -15.69
C ASP A 58 -3.51 -1.22 -17.13
N PHE A 59 -2.46 -1.60 -17.86
CA PHE A 59 -2.56 -2.16 -19.21
C PHE A 59 -3.41 -3.44 -19.31
N ILE A 60 -3.41 -4.27 -18.27
CA ILE A 60 -4.21 -5.52 -18.25
C ILE A 60 -5.68 -5.24 -17.92
N ILE A 61 -5.97 -4.15 -17.20
CA ILE A 61 -7.32 -3.80 -16.75
C ILE A 61 -8.06 -2.91 -17.76
N ASP A 62 -7.33 -2.16 -18.58
CA ASP A 62 -7.85 -1.35 -19.69
C ASP A 62 -8.47 -2.23 -20.79
#